data_AF-A0A1Z5HXL9-F1
#
_entry.id   AF-A0A1Z5HXL9-F1
#
_cell.length_a   1.000
_cell.length_b   1.000
_cell.length_c   1.000
_cell.angle_alpha   90.00
_cell.angle_beta   90.00
_cell.angle_gamma   90.00
#
_symmetry.space_group_name_H-M   'P 1'
#
loop_
_entity.id
_entity.type
_entity.pdbx_description
1 polymer ?
#
loop_
_entity_poly.entity_id
_entity_poly.type
_entity_poly.pdbx_seq_one_letter_code
_entity_poly.pdbx_strand_id
1 'polypeptide(L)'
;MHASLGMTPLDKYLSQASTVRMVDDPATLEPLFLKREYRKVKHDGTISVNKRLYEVPPRFIGHKIEVRFDEDGVYVYEDGVAVVKAVPVNFTDNAYVKRDALSFTRMLDGKEE
;
A
#
# COMPACT_ATOMS: atom_id res chain seq x y z
N MET A 1 -39.19 -14.28 -15.83
CA MET A 1 -39.59 -13.10 -15.04
C MET A 1 -39.12 -13.28 -13.60
N HIS A 2 -38.68 -12.22 -12.93
CA HIS A 2 -38.40 -12.29 -11.49
C HIS A 2 -39.74 -12.18 -10.73
N ALA A 3 -40.23 -13.30 -10.19
CA ALA A 3 -41.62 -13.44 -9.72
C ALA A 3 -42.05 -12.39 -8.70
N SER A 4 -41.15 -11.94 -7.83
CA SER A 4 -41.43 -10.94 -6.79
C SER A 4 -41.45 -9.48 -7.27
N LEU A 5 -40.85 -9.20 -8.44
CA LEU A 5 -40.70 -7.84 -8.98
C LEU A 5 -41.57 -7.60 -10.22
N GLY A 6 -42.17 -8.65 -10.79
CA GLY A 6 -43.06 -8.56 -11.96
C GLY A 6 -42.36 -8.12 -13.27
N MET A 7 -41.04 -8.01 -13.27
CA MET A 7 -40.23 -7.57 -14.42
C MET A 7 -39.00 -8.47 -14.60
N THR A 8 -38.33 -8.37 -15.75
CA THR A 8 -37.06 -9.07 -15.95
C THR A 8 -35.92 -8.31 -15.25
N PRO A 9 -34.83 -9.00 -14.86
CA PRO A 9 -33.64 -8.32 -14.33
C PRO A 9 -33.08 -7.26 -15.29
N LEU A 10 -33.18 -7.49 -16.60
CA LEU A 10 -32.76 -6.55 -17.63
C LEU A 10 -33.62 -5.29 -17.63
N ASP A 11 -34.95 -5.43 -17.60
CA ASP A 11 -35.88 -4.29 -17.54
C ASP A 11 -35.62 -3.42 -16.30
N LYS A 12 -35.40 -4.06 -15.15
CA LYS A 12 -35.07 -3.34 -13.92
C LYS A 12 -33.75 -2.59 -14.05
N TYR A 13 -32.71 -3.20 -14.60
CA TYR A 13 -31.42 -2.55 -14.82
C TYR A 13 -31.55 -1.32 -15.73
N LEU A 14 -32.24 -1.46 -16.88
CA LEU A 14 -32.45 -0.38 -17.82
C LEU A 14 -33.30 0.76 -17.26
N SER A 15 -34.32 0.45 -16.43
CA SER A 15 -35.13 1.47 -15.75
C SER A 15 -34.33 2.41 -14.84
N GLN A 16 -33.12 2.01 -14.43
CA GLN A 16 -32.25 2.78 -13.55
C GLN A 16 -31.15 3.54 -14.31
N ALA A 17 -31.08 3.42 -15.64
CA ALA A 17 -30.02 4.01 -16.45
C ALA A 17 -29.92 5.55 -16.28
N SER A 18 -31.06 6.23 -16.14
CA SER A 18 -31.11 7.69 -15.92
C SER A 18 -30.54 8.15 -14.56
N THR A 19 -30.33 7.23 -13.61
CA THR A 19 -29.76 7.52 -12.29
C THR A 19 -28.22 7.47 -12.31
N VAL A 20 -27.62 6.92 -13.37
CA VAL A 20 -26.17 6.78 -13.48
C VAL A 20 -25.54 8.17 -13.61
N ARG A 21 -24.60 8.48 -12.71
CA ARG A 21 -23.80 9.70 -12.76
C ARG A 21 -22.49 9.40 -13.48
N MET A 22 -22.25 10.10 -14.59
CA MET A 22 -20.95 10.12 -15.24
C MET A 22 -19.97 10.91 -14.36
N VAL A 23 -18.70 10.51 -14.37
CA VAL A 23 -17.62 11.24 -13.74
C VAL A 23 -16.83 11.94 -14.85
N ASP A 24 -16.51 13.22 -14.66
CA ASP A 24 -15.77 14.02 -15.65
C ASP A 24 -14.38 13.46 -15.96
N ASP A 25 -13.68 12.98 -14.93
CA ASP A 25 -12.34 12.41 -15.06
C ASP A 25 -12.31 10.96 -14.55
N PRO A 26 -12.08 9.96 -15.43
CA PRO A 26 -12.03 8.56 -15.03
C PRO A 26 -10.84 8.23 -14.12
N ALA A 27 -9.74 9.01 -14.17
CA ALA A 27 -8.58 8.76 -13.31
C ALA A 27 -8.90 8.96 -11.82
N THR A 28 -9.87 9.82 -11.48
CA THR A 28 -10.37 9.96 -10.10
C THR A 28 -10.96 8.66 -9.50
N LEU A 29 -11.39 7.72 -10.34
CA LEU A 29 -11.96 6.45 -9.89
C LEU A 29 -10.89 5.36 -9.70
N GLU A 30 -9.72 5.47 -10.32
CA GLU A 30 -8.66 4.45 -10.24
C GLU A 30 -8.29 4.07 -8.79
N PRO A 31 -8.16 5.02 -7.83
CA PRO A 31 -7.87 4.70 -6.43
C PRO A 31 -8.92 3.81 -5.74
N LEU A 32 -10.14 3.74 -6.26
CA LEU A 32 -11.23 2.94 -5.70
C LEU A 32 -11.12 1.46 -6.06
N PHE A 33 -10.49 1.14 -7.19
CA PHE A 33 -10.32 -0.21 -7.70
C PHE A 33 -9.05 -0.91 -7.19
N LEU A 34 -8.16 -0.19 -6.53
CA LEU A 34 -6.95 -0.76 -5.93
C LEU A 34 -7.29 -1.78 -4.83
N LYS A 35 -6.57 -2.89 -4.83
CA LYS A 35 -6.69 -3.93 -3.78
C LYS A 35 -6.20 -3.36 -2.45
N ARG A 36 -6.97 -3.60 -1.38
CA ARG A 36 -6.69 -3.04 -0.05
C ARG A 36 -6.19 -4.12 0.89
N GLU A 37 -5.10 -3.83 1.60
CA GLU A 37 -4.54 -4.71 2.61
C GLU A 37 -3.94 -3.89 3.76
N TYR A 38 -4.04 -4.39 4.99
CA TYR A 38 -3.37 -3.77 6.13
C TYR A 38 -2.07 -4.49 6.43
N ARG A 39 -0.97 -3.75 6.46
CA ARG A 39 0.36 -4.29 6.78
C ARG A 39 1.01 -3.51 7.90
N LYS A 40 1.73 -4.23 8.76
CA LYS A 40 2.60 -3.62 9.76
C LYS A 40 3.94 -3.33 9.11
N VAL A 41 4.42 -2.10 9.26
CA VAL A 41 5.75 -1.71 8.79
C VAL A 41 6.80 -2.31 9.71
N LYS A 42 7.80 -2.96 9.11
CA LYS A 42 8.92 -3.56 9.85
C LYS A 42 9.83 -2.49 10.43
N HIS A 43 10.70 -2.89 11.36
CA HIS A 43 11.67 -1.98 11.99
C HIS A 43 12.65 -1.38 10.96
N ASP A 44 12.93 -2.11 9.89
CA ASP A 44 13.76 -1.68 8.76
C ASP A 44 13.03 -0.76 7.76
N GLY A 45 11.79 -0.33 8.05
CA GLY A 45 11.04 0.57 7.18
C GLY A 45 10.47 -0.08 5.93
N THR A 46 10.35 -1.41 5.90
CA THR A 46 9.77 -2.14 4.76
C THR A 46 8.41 -2.75 5.05
N ILE A 47 7.64 -2.96 3.99
CA ILE A 47 6.39 -3.74 3.97
C ILE A 47 6.47 -4.84 2.93
N SER A 48 5.80 -5.96 3.19
CA SER A 48 5.67 -7.04 2.22
C SER A 48 4.27 -7.02 1.61
N VAL A 49 4.20 -6.85 0.29
CA VAL A 49 2.96 -6.80 -0.48
C VAL A 49 3.12 -7.75 -1.68
N ASN A 50 2.18 -8.67 -1.86
CA ASN A 50 2.21 -9.66 -2.94
C ASN A 50 3.58 -10.37 -3.11
N LYS A 51 4.17 -10.84 -2.00
CA LYS A 51 5.49 -11.50 -1.93
C LYS A 51 6.69 -10.64 -2.35
N ARG A 52 6.51 -9.33 -2.57
CA ARG A 52 7.59 -8.37 -2.85
C ARG A 52 7.76 -7.43 -1.65
N LEU A 53 8.98 -6.96 -1.44
CA LEU A 53 9.31 -5.98 -0.40
C LEU A 53 9.30 -4.57 -0.99
N TYR A 54 8.71 -3.64 -0.25
CA TYR A 54 8.65 -2.23 -0.60
C TYR A 54 9.12 -1.38 0.58
N GLU A 55 9.81 -0.30 0.28
CA GLU A 55 10.26 0.71 1.22
C GLU A 55 9.16 1.73 1.44
N VAL A 56 8.96 2.09 2.71
CA VAL A 56 8.03 3.12 3.14
C VAL A 56 8.75 4.12 4.06
N PRO A 57 8.27 5.38 4.14
CA PRO A 57 8.89 6.38 5.00
C PRO A 57 9.03 5.92 6.46
N PRO A 58 10.15 6.22 7.12
CA PRO A 58 10.42 5.77 8.49
C PRO A 58 9.37 6.17 9.52
N ARG A 59 8.59 7.23 9.24
CA ARG A 59 7.48 7.67 10.11
C ARG A 59 6.45 6.57 10.40
N PHE A 60 6.34 5.59 9.50
CA PHE A 60 5.38 4.50 9.63
C PHE A 60 5.94 3.26 10.33
N ILE A 61 7.24 3.24 10.71
CA ILE A 61 7.86 2.08 11.35
C ILE A 61 7.06 1.65 12.59
N GLY A 62 6.76 0.36 12.68
CA GLY A 62 6.00 -0.22 13.78
C GLY A 62 4.48 0.00 13.72
N HIS A 63 4.00 0.89 12.83
CA HIS A 63 2.57 1.18 12.67
C HIS A 63 1.91 0.20 11.68
N LYS A 64 0.60 0.01 11.85
CA LYS A 64 -0.24 -0.73 10.91
C LYS A 64 -0.86 0.26 9.94
N ILE A 65 -0.47 0.19 8.67
CA ILE A 65 -0.91 1.12 7.63
C ILE A 65 -1.85 0.42 6.64
N GLU A 66 -2.74 1.20 6.04
CA GLU A 66 -3.51 0.75 4.89
C GLU A 66 -2.64 0.84 3.64
N VAL A 67 -2.58 -0.24 2.87
CA VAL A 67 -1.82 -0.31 1.63
C VAL A 67 -2.80 -0.64 0.52
N ARG A 68 -2.78 0.17 -0.55
CA ARG A 68 -3.55 -0.06 -1.76
C ARG A 68 -2.63 -0.31 -2.93
N PHE A 69 -2.87 -1.37 -3.70
CA PHE A 69 -1.98 -1.77 -4.78
C PHE A 69 -2.68 -2.41 -5.96
N ASP A 70 -2.00 -2.36 -7.10
CA ASP A 70 -2.35 -3.07 -8.33
C ASP A 70 -1.06 -3.52 -9.06
N GLU A 71 -1.12 -3.87 -10.35
CA GLU A 71 0.05 -4.27 -11.14
C GLU A 71 1.03 -3.10 -11.35
N ASP A 72 0.53 -1.87 -11.43
CA ASP A 72 1.33 -0.66 -11.67
C ASP A 72 2.07 -0.10 -10.44
N GLY A 73 1.59 -0.41 -9.22
CA GLY A 73 2.20 0.20 -8.05
C GLY A 73 1.53 -0.08 -6.71
N VAL A 74 2.23 0.34 -5.66
CA VAL A 74 1.84 0.20 -4.26
C VAL A 74 1.78 1.58 -3.62
N TYR A 75 0.69 1.88 -2.94
CA TYR A 75 0.39 3.17 -2.33
C TYR A 75 0.03 2.97 -0.86
N VAL A 76 0.53 3.84 -0.01
CA VAL A 76 0.22 3.86 1.43
C VAL A 76 -0.85 4.91 1.69
N TYR A 77 -1.87 4.51 2.45
CA TYR A 77 -3.01 5.32 2.82
C TYR A 77 -3.05 5.54 4.33
N GLU A 78 -3.41 6.75 4.72
CA GLU A 78 -3.69 7.18 6.10
C GLU A 78 -5.02 7.93 6.10
N ASP A 79 -5.96 7.52 6.96
CA ASP A 79 -7.31 8.10 7.04
C ASP A 79 -8.04 8.26 5.68
N GLY A 80 -7.77 7.33 4.75
CA GLY A 80 -8.38 7.33 3.41
C GLY A 80 -7.67 8.21 2.37
N VAL A 81 -6.58 8.89 2.73
CA VAL A 81 -5.77 9.72 1.84
C VAL A 81 -4.49 8.99 1.44
N ALA A 82 -4.15 9.01 0.14
CA ALA A 82 -2.88 8.49 -0.34
C ALA A 82 -1.73 9.39 0.11
N VAL A 83 -0.89 8.92 1.02
CA VAL A 83 0.21 9.73 1.60
C VAL A 83 1.50 9.54 0.82
N VAL A 84 1.79 8.32 0.37
CA VAL A 84 3.06 8.01 -0.29
C VAL A 84 2.95 6.82 -1.23
N LYS A 85 3.71 6.85 -2.32
CA LYS A 85 3.93 5.70 -3.20
C LYS A 85 5.12 4.88 -2.66
N ALA A 86 4.89 3.60 -2.37
CA ALA A 86 5.93 2.71 -1.88
C ALA A 86 6.84 2.27 -3.03
N VAL A 87 8.16 2.26 -2.79
CA VAL A 87 9.17 1.93 -3.81
C VAL A 87 9.63 0.49 -3.60
N PRO A 88 9.74 -0.34 -4.65
CA PRO A 88 10.25 -1.71 -4.49
C PRO A 88 11.68 -1.68 -3.94
N VAL A 89 11.96 -2.54 -2.96
CA VAL A 89 13.30 -2.66 -2.37
C VAL A 89 14.30 -3.11 -3.44
N ASN A 90 15.39 -2.36 -3.59
CA ASN A 90 16.53 -2.78 -4.40
C ASN A 90 17.44 -3.70 -3.57
N PHE A 91 17.34 -5.01 -3.81
CA PHE A 91 18.14 -6.01 -3.09
C PHE A 91 19.64 -5.92 -3.42
N THR A 92 19.99 -5.49 -4.63
CA THR A 92 21.39 -5.36 -5.04
C THR A 92 22.07 -4.26 -4.24
N ASP A 93 21.44 -3.09 -4.13
CA ASP A 93 21.98 -1.96 -3.36
C ASP A 93 22.11 -2.31 -1.87
N ASN A 94 21.07 -2.92 -1.29
CA ASN A 94 21.09 -3.38 0.11
C ASN A 94 22.17 -4.43 0.43
N ALA A 95 22.59 -5.23 -0.55
CA ALA A 95 23.66 -6.21 -0.36
C ALA A 95 25.06 -5.57 -0.28
N TYR A 96 25.25 -4.41 -0.90
CA TYR A 96 26.55 -3.70 -0.93
C TYR A 96 26.74 -2.74 0.25
N VAL A 97 25.67 -2.37 0.97
CA VAL A 97 25.78 -1.57 2.19
C VAL A 97 26.40 -2.40 3.31
N LYS A 98 27.73 -2.32 3.44
CA LYS A 98 28.47 -2.85 4.58
C LYS A 98 28.06 -2.07 5.83
N ARG A 99 27.33 -2.73 6.73
CA ARG A 99 27.10 -2.22 8.09
C ARG A 99 28.38 -2.45 8.88
N ASP A 100 29.03 -1.37 9.33
CA ASP A 100 30.10 -1.50 10.32
C ASP A 100 29.48 -2.11 11.57
N ALA A 101 29.87 -3.34 11.90
CA ALA A 101 29.36 -4.00 13.07
C ALA A 101 29.88 -3.23 14.28
N LEU A 102 28.96 -2.57 15.01
CA LEU A 102 29.28 -1.96 16.29
C LEU A 102 29.82 -3.05 17.23
N SER A 103 31.14 -3.11 17.34
CA SER A 103 31.82 -3.98 18.29
C SER A 103 31.85 -3.24 19.62
N PHE A 104 31.06 -3.71 20.59
CA PHE A 104 31.06 -3.20 21.96
C PHE A 104 32.46 -3.27 22.59
N THR A 105 33.27 -4.26 22.21
CA THR A 105 34.67 -4.40 22.64
C THR A 105 35.53 -3.21 22.18
N ARG A 106 35.33 -2.71 20.95
CA ARG A 106 36.06 -1.53 20.42
C ARG A 106 35.66 -0.21 21.07
N MET A 107 34.46 -0.12 21.64
CA MET A 107 33.96 1.09 22.31
C MET A 107 34.41 1.19 23.77
N LEU A 108 34.81 0.09 24.40
CA LEU A 108 35.28 0.06 25.80
C LEU A 108 36.78 0.32 25.96
N ASP A 109 37.56 0.15 24.88
CA ASP A 109 39.02 0.34 24.85
C ASP A 109 39.47 1.81 24.98
N GLY A 110 38.54 2.76 24.82
CA GLY A 110 38.82 4.20 24.89
C GLY A 110 38.49 4.88 26.23
N LYS A 111 38.37 4.11 27.33
CA LYS A 111 37.90 4.63 28.63
C LYS A 111 38.81 4.27 29.82
N GLU A 112 40.11 4.18 29.57
CA GLU A 112 41.15 4.11 30.61
C GLU A 112 42.20 5.21 30.38
N GLU A 113 41.84 6.46 30.70
CA GLU A 113 42.78 7.55 31.03
C GLU A 113 42.22 8.37 32.19
#